data_AF-A0A8H7SZ35-F1
#
_entry.id   AF-A0A8H7SZ35-F1
#
_cell.length_a   1.000
_cell.length_b   1.000
_cell.length_c   1.000
_cell.angle_alpha   90.00
_cell.angle_beta   90.00
_cell.angle_gamma   90.00
#
_symmetry.space_group_name_H-M   'P 1'
#
loop_
_entity.id
_entity.type
_entity.pdbx_description
1 polymer ?
#
loop_
_entity_poly.entity_id
_entity_poly.type
_entity_poly.pdbx_seq_one_letter_code
_entity_poly.pdbx_strand_id
1 'polypeptide(L)'
;MIKLFSVLLVLFSSICFATTVDLGSTFCNQETVDINRFTLLLSNHLLFDHLDKAYTQLSKKISYQFRDAIQVKVKKMKSTSITSTIESKQSVLIPPVDVQILKRQLKGAVGSFVEDKLPAILSNRYNTTILQNQLDHLLYQYCPSKMTQGIVSQQCLLDNLESFLTEIQRYTSQKFQSTLIQINESDLPKLFEKTRAQIAGILVHFNRHTMDNNYHRLELKIKSTHKTRKHWITPDMIQDFINTINHKDNEEETNIRHFLKLST
;
A
#
# COMPACT_ATOMS: atom_id res chain seq x y z
N MET A 1 -33.53 11.02 7.62
CA MET A 1 -33.39 12.46 7.30
C MET A 1 -32.51 12.56 6.06
N ILE A 2 -32.82 13.19 4.94
CA ILE A 2 -33.97 13.94 4.44
C ILE A 2 -33.79 13.83 2.90
N LYS A 3 -34.59 13.01 2.22
CA LYS A 3 -35.51 13.44 1.14
C LYS A 3 -35.64 14.97 1.02
N LEU A 4 -34.71 15.66 0.34
CA LEU A 4 -34.97 17.00 -0.22
C LEU A 4 -34.03 17.47 -1.35
N PHE A 5 -33.14 16.64 -1.90
CA PHE A 5 -32.19 17.08 -2.94
C PHE A 5 -32.52 16.67 -4.38
N SER A 6 -33.55 15.85 -4.63
CA SER A 6 -33.93 15.44 -6.00
C SER A 6 -34.78 16.46 -6.77
N VAL A 7 -35.20 17.57 -6.17
CA VAL A 7 -36.07 18.56 -6.85
C VAL A 7 -35.29 19.81 -7.31
N LEU A 8 -34.06 20.03 -6.83
CA LEU A 8 -33.26 21.19 -7.25
C LEU A 8 -32.35 20.90 -8.47
N LEU A 9 -32.15 19.64 -8.84
CA LEU A 9 -31.24 19.25 -9.93
C LEU A 9 -31.86 19.33 -11.34
N VAL A 10 -33.17 19.60 -11.46
CA VAL A 10 -33.88 19.75 -12.75
C VAL A 10 -34.07 21.21 -13.15
N LEU A 11 -33.78 22.17 -12.25
CA LEU A 11 -34.01 23.60 -12.50
C LEU A 11 -32.78 24.39 -12.96
N PHE A 12 -31.60 23.75 -13.08
CA PHE A 12 -30.39 24.39 -13.64
C PHE A 12 -29.90 23.81 -14.97
N SER A 13 -30.61 22.84 -15.55
CA SER A 13 -30.29 22.28 -16.88
C SER A 13 -31.04 22.94 -18.06
N SER A 14 -31.74 24.07 -17.85
CA SER A 14 -32.45 24.78 -18.92
C SER A 14 -32.54 26.28 -18.70
N ILE A 15 -31.39 26.95 -18.65
CA ILE A 15 -31.31 28.38 -18.97
C ILE A 15 -30.38 28.54 -20.18
N CYS A 16 -30.83 28.02 -21.31
CA CYS A 16 -30.54 28.62 -22.60
C CYS A 16 -31.85 29.34 -22.97
N PHE A 17 -32.01 30.56 -22.45
CA PHE A 17 -33.21 31.35 -22.66
C PHE A 17 -33.33 31.69 -24.15
N ALA A 18 -34.32 31.11 -24.80
CA ALA A 18 -34.72 31.48 -26.14
C ALA A 18 -35.50 32.81 -26.07
N THR A 19 -34.86 33.89 -26.51
CA THR A 19 -35.58 35.09 -26.94
C THR A 19 -35.02 35.55 -28.29
N THR A 20 -35.84 35.32 -29.31
CA THR A 20 -35.98 36.09 -30.55
C THR A 20 -34.75 36.29 -31.44
N VAL A 21 -34.73 35.53 -32.54
CA VAL A 21 -34.31 35.90 -33.91
C VAL A 21 -33.11 36.86 -34.01
N ASP A 22 -31.90 36.31 -34.10
CA ASP A 22 -30.89 36.83 -35.02
C ASP A 22 -29.89 35.76 -35.45
N LEU A 23 -29.51 35.81 -36.73
CA LEU A 23 -28.60 34.88 -37.41
C LEU A 23 -27.16 35.13 -36.93
N GLY A 24 -26.70 34.38 -35.93
CA GLY A 24 -25.32 34.50 -35.45
C GLY A 24 -24.99 33.48 -34.36
N SER A 25 -24.56 32.29 -34.78
CA SER A 25 -23.85 31.26 -34.02
C SER A 25 -23.55 31.56 -32.53
N THR A 26 -24.52 31.34 -31.64
CA THR A 26 -24.24 31.13 -30.21
C THR A 26 -23.75 29.70 -30.03
N PHE A 27 -22.47 29.48 -30.37
CA PHE A 27 -21.72 28.35 -29.84
C PHE A 27 -21.76 28.49 -28.31
N CYS A 28 -22.59 27.71 -27.64
CA CYS A 28 -22.28 27.35 -26.26
C CYS A 28 -20.92 26.65 -26.34
N ASN A 29 -19.86 27.30 -25.88
CA ASN A 29 -18.53 26.72 -25.82
C ASN A 29 -18.66 25.38 -25.10
N GLN A 30 -18.64 24.27 -25.85
CA GLN A 30 -18.55 22.96 -25.25
C GLN A 30 -17.14 22.88 -24.68
N GLU A 31 -17.00 23.10 -23.37
CA GLU A 31 -15.75 22.84 -22.67
C GLU A 31 -15.39 21.37 -22.93
N THR A 32 -14.27 21.20 -23.59
CA THR A 32 -13.68 19.93 -23.94
C THR A 32 -12.55 19.62 -22.97
N VAL A 33 -12.41 18.35 -22.60
CA VAL A 33 -11.44 17.88 -21.61
C VAL A 33 -10.47 16.94 -22.31
N ASP A 34 -9.17 17.20 -22.18
CA ASP A 34 -8.10 16.26 -22.54
C ASP A 34 -8.14 15.05 -21.59
N ILE A 35 -8.46 13.89 -22.14
CA ILE A 35 -8.61 12.64 -21.39
C ILE A 35 -7.29 12.23 -20.76
N ASN A 36 -6.19 12.30 -21.52
CA ASN A 36 -4.88 11.85 -21.03
C ASN A 36 -4.44 12.70 -19.84
N ARG A 37 -4.66 14.02 -19.91
CA ARG A 37 -4.34 14.92 -18.81
C ARG A 37 -5.25 14.66 -17.60
N PHE A 38 -6.55 14.48 -17.83
CA PHE A 38 -7.50 14.18 -16.76
C PHE A 38 -7.21 12.86 -16.06
N THR A 39 -7.00 11.77 -16.80
CA THR A 39 -6.72 10.45 -16.22
C THR A 39 -5.35 10.39 -15.57
N LEU A 40 -4.36 11.15 -16.06
CA LEU A 40 -3.09 11.33 -15.36
C LEU A 40 -3.25 12.06 -14.02
N LEU A 41 -3.98 13.18 -13.97
CA LEU A 41 -4.22 13.92 -12.73
C LEU A 41 -4.98 13.07 -11.71
N LEU A 42 -6.04 12.41 -12.16
CA LEU A 42 -6.86 11.55 -11.31
C LEU A 42 -6.10 10.32 -10.81
N SER A 43 -5.36 9.64 -11.68
CA SER A 43 -4.57 8.47 -11.26
C SER A 43 -3.47 8.84 -10.27
N ASN A 44 -2.81 9.99 -10.44
CA ASN A 44 -1.84 10.49 -9.48
C ASN A 44 -2.49 10.83 -8.13
N HIS A 45 -3.63 11.53 -8.12
CA HIS A 45 -4.36 11.82 -6.87
C HIS A 45 -4.71 10.52 -6.12
N LEU A 46 -5.27 9.53 -6.82
CA LEU A 46 -5.62 8.24 -6.24
C LEU A 46 -4.40 7.45 -5.71
N LEU A 47 -3.26 7.52 -6.41
CA LEU A 47 -2.04 6.78 -6.05
C LEU A 47 -1.17 7.47 -5.00
N PHE A 48 -1.19 8.79 -4.90
CA PHE A 48 -0.33 9.51 -3.97
C PHE A 48 -1.05 9.91 -2.70
N ASP A 49 -2.28 10.43 -2.80
CA ASP A 49 -2.95 11.00 -1.62
C ASP A 49 -3.62 9.89 -0.77
N HIS A 50 -4.22 8.91 -1.43
CA HIS A 50 -4.97 7.84 -0.75
C HIS A 50 -4.11 6.62 -0.45
N LEU A 51 -3.29 6.23 -1.43
CA LEU A 51 -2.60 4.95 -1.39
C LEU A 51 -1.30 4.97 -0.59
N ASP A 52 -0.56 6.09 -0.55
CA ASP A 52 0.69 6.19 0.23
C ASP A 52 0.46 5.98 1.73
N LYS A 53 -0.63 6.57 2.26
CA LYS A 53 -1.06 6.37 3.64
C LYS A 53 -1.39 4.91 3.92
N ALA A 54 -2.18 4.28 3.04
CA ALA A 54 -2.55 2.87 3.17
C ALA A 54 -1.31 1.95 3.11
N TYR A 55 -0.36 2.24 2.21
CA TYR A 55 0.91 1.51 2.09
C TYR A 55 1.76 1.63 3.34
N THR A 56 1.91 2.84 3.89
CA THR A 56 2.69 3.05 5.11
C THR A 56 2.12 2.25 6.28
N GLN A 57 0.80 2.24 6.45
CA GLN A 57 0.14 1.49 7.51
C GLN A 57 0.29 -0.03 7.34
N LEU A 58 0.06 -0.53 6.13
CA LEU A 58 0.23 -1.95 5.81
C LEU A 58 1.67 -2.40 6.03
N SER A 59 2.64 -1.60 5.57
CA SER A 59 4.07 -1.91 5.68
C SER A 59 4.51 -2.03 7.13
N LYS A 60 4.06 -1.12 8.01
CA LYS A 60 4.28 -1.21 9.46
C LYS A 60 3.72 -2.51 10.03
N LYS A 61 2.47 -2.88 9.69
CA LYS A 61 1.84 -4.11 10.17
C LYS A 61 2.61 -5.37 9.73
N ILE A 62 3.06 -5.43 8.48
CA ILE A 62 3.86 -6.57 7.97
C ILE A 62 5.25 -6.60 8.64
N SER A 63 5.91 -5.45 8.78
CA SER A 63 7.18 -5.30 9.49
C SER A 63 7.09 -5.84 10.93
N TYR A 64 6.02 -5.50 11.64
CA TYR A 64 5.77 -6.05 12.98
C TYR A 64 5.67 -7.57 12.99
N GLN A 65 5.02 -8.18 12.01
CA GLN A 65 4.92 -9.64 11.91
C GLN A 65 6.27 -10.30 11.61
N PHE A 66 7.05 -9.75 10.67
CA PHE A 66 8.40 -10.27 10.35
C PHE A 66 9.30 -10.22 11.57
N ARG A 67 9.22 -9.10 12.30
CA ARG A 67 9.98 -8.81 13.50
C ARG A 67 9.62 -9.71 14.69
N ASP A 68 8.36 -10.16 14.78
CA ASP A 68 7.95 -11.15 15.78
C ASP A 68 8.34 -12.58 15.39
N ALA A 69 8.34 -12.87 14.09
CA ALA A 69 8.69 -14.18 13.55
C ALA A 69 10.18 -14.51 13.64
N ILE A 70 11.06 -13.52 13.41
CA ILE A 70 12.52 -13.65 13.47
C ILE A 70 13.00 -13.35 14.90
N GLN A 71 13.43 -14.40 15.62
CA GLN A 71 13.94 -14.27 16.98
C GLN A 71 15.39 -14.71 17.08
N VAL A 72 16.20 -13.96 17.81
CA VAL A 72 17.59 -14.35 18.10
C VAL A 72 17.65 -14.92 19.51
N LYS A 73 18.12 -16.17 19.62
CA LYS A 73 18.31 -16.87 20.89
C LYS A 73 19.78 -17.03 21.22
N VAL A 74 20.08 -17.04 22.51
CA VAL A 74 21.40 -17.38 23.02
C VAL A 74 21.32 -18.81 23.53
N LYS A 75 22.14 -19.69 22.98
CA LYS A 75 22.28 -21.06 23.44
C LYS A 75 23.54 -21.13 24.30
N LYS A 76 23.41 -21.68 25.50
CA LYS A 76 24.55 -22.01 26.36
C LYS A 76 25.19 -23.28 25.81
N MET A 77 26.50 -23.23 25.57
CA MET A 77 27.24 -24.43 25.21
C MET A 77 27.56 -25.21 26.48
N LYS A 78 27.33 -26.53 26.47
CA LYS A 78 27.79 -27.38 27.57
C LYS A 78 29.31 -27.42 27.48
N SER A 79 29.98 -26.80 28.45
CA SER A 79 31.43 -26.91 28.59
C SER A 79 31.76 -28.38 28.82
N THR A 80 32.39 -29.02 27.84
CA THR A 80 32.96 -30.36 27.98
C THR A 80 34.30 -30.25 28.71
N SER A 81 34.30 -29.69 29.93
CA SER A 81 35.45 -29.72 30.81
C SER A 81 35.27 -30.87 31.78
N ILE A 82 35.80 -32.03 31.37
CA ILE A 82 36.13 -33.13 32.27
C ILE A 82 37.26 -32.62 33.17
N THR A 83 36.92 -32.05 34.30
CA THR A 83 37.71 -32.09 35.53
C THR A 83 36.88 -31.52 36.68
N SER A 84 36.36 -32.44 37.48
CA SER A 84 35.95 -32.20 38.86
C SER A 84 37.10 -31.54 39.62
N THR A 85 36.89 -30.35 40.19
CA THR A 85 36.73 -30.14 41.65
C THR A 85 36.67 -28.65 42.02
N ILE A 86 35.73 -28.36 42.92
CA ILE A 86 35.75 -27.31 43.96
C ILE A 86 35.41 -25.87 43.52
N GLU A 87 34.23 -25.46 44.00
CA GLU A 87 33.83 -24.11 44.45
C GLU A 87 33.96 -22.93 43.47
N SER A 88 32.80 -22.48 42.97
CA SER A 88 32.10 -21.32 43.52
C SER A 88 31.24 -20.62 42.47
N LYS A 89 30.07 -20.18 42.93
CA LYS A 89 29.15 -19.25 42.27
C LYS A 89 28.58 -19.77 40.95
N GLN A 90 27.36 -20.27 41.11
CA GLN A 90 26.24 -20.18 40.19
C GLN A 90 26.08 -18.72 39.70
N SER A 91 27.02 -18.24 38.87
CA SER A 91 26.79 -17.05 38.08
C SER A 91 25.67 -17.45 37.13
N VAL A 92 24.48 -16.92 37.42
CA VAL A 92 23.47 -16.79 36.40
C VAL A 92 24.18 -16.02 35.29
N LEU A 93 24.71 -16.73 34.29
CA LEU A 93 25.36 -16.17 33.11
C LEU A 93 24.28 -15.34 32.40
N ILE A 94 24.14 -14.11 32.85
CA ILE A 94 23.34 -13.06 32.23
C ILE A 94 23.99 -12.88 30.85
N PRO A 95 23.22 -12.98 29.76
CA PRO A 95 23.75 -12.67 28.43
C PRO A 95 24.42 -11.30 28.50
N PRO A 96 25.64 -11.14 27.97
CA PRO A 96 26.29 -9.84 27.94
C PRO A 96 25.30 -8.77 27.48
N VAL A 97 25.34 -7.58 28.08
CA VAL A 97 24.44 -6.46 27.72
C VAL A 97 24.45 -6.24 26.20
N ASP A 98 25.60 -6.43 25.57
CA ASP A 98 25.83 -6.37 24.12
C ASP A 98 24.95 -7.33 23.31
N VAL A 99 24.60 -8.49 23.85
CA VAL A 99 23.72 -9.46 23.19
C VAL A 99 22.27 -8.97 23.20
N GLN A 100 21.83 -8.30 24.27
CA GLN A 100 20.49 -7.71 24.30
C GLN A 100 20.40 -6.50 23.36
N ILE A 101 21.46 -5.69 23.30
CA ILE A 101 21.58 -4.58 22.35
C ILE A 101 21.54 -5.13 20.91
N LEU A 102 22.35 -6.13 20.60
CA LEU A 102 22.37 -6.77 19.28
C LEU A 102 20.99 -7.31 18.89
N LYS A 103 20.29 -7.99 19.82
CA LYS A 103 18.92 -8.45 19.57
C LYS A 103 17.97 -7.31 19.22
N ARG A 104 18.05 -6.19 19.95
CA ARG A 104 17.20 -5.02 19.70
C ARG A 104 17.55 -4.35 18.36
N GLN A 105 18.84 -4.22 18.05
CA GLN A 105 19.31 -3.66 16.78
C GLN A 105 18.89 -4.51 15.59
N LEU A 106 19.08 -5.83 15.66
CA LEU A 106 18.62 -6.76 14.62
C LEU A 106 17.10 -6.70 14.45
N LYS A 107 16.35 -6.63 15.56
CA LYS A 107 14.89 -6.48 15.53
C LYS A 107 14.46 -5.17 14.87
N GLY A 108 15.16 -4.07 15.13
CA GLY A 108 14.94 -2.79 14.46
C GLY A 108 15.29 -2.83 12.97
N ALA A 109 16.45 -3.41 12.63
CA ALA A 109 16.93 -3.54 11.25
C ALA A 109 15.98 -4.39 10.38
N VAL A 110 15.42 -5.48 10.92
CA VAL A 110 14.37 -6.27 10.24
C VAL A 110 13.18 -5.39 9.87
N GLY A 111 12.69 -4.60 10.83
CA GLY A 111 11.53 -3.75 10.60
C GLY A 111 11.79 -2.69 9.52
N SER A 112 12.89 -1.96 9.65
CA SER A 112 13.32 -0.95 8.67
C SER A 112 13.48 -1.55 7.28
N PHE A 113 14.18 -2.68 7.16
CA PHE A 113 14.40 -3.33 5.87
C PHE A 113 13.08 -3.72 5.18
N VAL A 114 12.11 -4.21 5.94
CA VAL A 114 10.79 -4.58 5.40
C VAL A 114 10.01 -3.33 5.01
N GLU A 115 9.98 -2.30 5.86
CA GLU A 115 9.33 -1.02 5.57
C GLU A 115 9.93 -0.32 4.34
N ASP A 116 11.24 -0.45 4.11
CA ASP A 116 11.92 0.14 2.94
C ASP A 116 11.65 -0.64 1.64
N LYS A 117 11.49 -1.96 1.71
CA LYS A 117 11.32 -2.81 0.51
C LYS A 117 9.88 -2.97 0.06
N LEU A 118 8.92 -2.87 0.97
CA LEU A 118 7.50 -3.09 0.65
C LEU A 118 6.91 -2.09 -0.34
N PRO A 119 7.16 -0.76 -0.22
CA PRO A 119 6.63 0.21 -1.17
C PRO A 119 7.01 -0.13 -2.63
N ALA A 120 8.26 -0.53 -2.87
CA ALA A 120 8.73 -0.93 -4.20
C ALA A 120 8.06 -2.22 -4.72
N ILE A 121 7.80 -3.19 -3.85
CA ILE A 121 7.08 -4.42 -4.23
C ILE A 121 5.64 -4.08 -4.66
N LEU A 122 4.99 -3.19 -3.91
CA LEU A 122 3.61 -2.76 -4.16
C LEU A 122 3.49 -1.92 -5.44
N SER A 123 4.37 -0.91 -5.61
CA SER A 123 4.35 -0.04 -6.79
C SER A 123 4.67 -0.75 -8.10
N ASN A 124 5.47 -1.82 -8.06
CA ASN A 124 5.73 -2.67 -9.23
C ASN A 124 4.48 -3.45 -9.70
N ARG A 125 3.55 -3.73 -8.78
CA ARG A 125 2.32 -4.51 -9.07
C ARG A 125 1.14 -3.62 -9.45
N TYR A 126 1.13 -2.38 -8.97
CA TYR A 126 0.08 -1.40 -9.21
C TYR A 126 0.67 0.00 -9.35
N ASN A 127 0.61 0.54 -10.57
CA ASN A 127 1.23 1.81 -10.95
C ASN A 127 0.26 2.73 -11.71
N THR A 128 0.70 3.96 -11.92
CA THR A 128 -0.06 5.02 -12.62
C THR A 128 -0.51 4.58 -14.01
N THR A 129 0.35 3.91 -14.77
CA THR A 129 0.02 3.45 -16.13
C THR A 129 -1.14 2.45 -16.14
N ILE A 130 -1.14 1.47 -15.22
CA ILE A 130 -2.21 0.47 -15.13
C ILE A 130 -3.54 1.15 -14.77
N LEU A 131 -3.52 2.06 -13.80
CA LEU A 131 -4.71 2.78 -13.38
C LEU A 131 -5.20 3.71 -14.50
N GLN A 132 -4.30 4.46 -15.14
CA GLN A 132 -4.64 5.35 -16.25
C GLN A 132 -5.32 4.60 -17.40
N ASN A 133 -4.75 3.48 -17.86
CA ASN A 133 -5.35 2.65 -18.90
C ASN A 133 -6.77 2.18 -18.54
N GLN A 134 -7.00 1.86 -17.26
CA GLN A 134 -8.34 1.49 -16.79
C GLN A 134 -9.28 2.70 -16.76
N LEU A 135 -8.82 3.85 -16.29
CA LEU A 135 -9.60 5.09 -16.28
C LEU A 135 -10.02 5.45 -17.70
N ASP A 136 -9.10 5.37 -18.66
CA ASP A 136 -9.38 5.60 -20.07
C ASP A 136 -10.48 4.65 -20.57
N HIS A 137 -10.37 3.34 -20.30
CA HIS A 137 -11.39 2.36 -20.66
C HIS A 137 -12.77 2.67 -20.05
N LEU A 138 -12.81 3.05 -18.77
CA LEU A 138 -14.06 3.43 -18.11
C LEU A 138 -14.66 4.69 -18.74
N LEU A 139 -13.83 5.68 -19.07
CA LEU A 139 -14.29 6.88 -19.76
C LEU A 139 -14.84 6.56 -21.15
N TYR A 140 -14.22 5.66 -21.92
CA TYR A 140 -14.78 5.18 -23.20
C TYR A 140 -16.15 4.51 -23.02
N GLN A 141 -16.36 3.78 -21.92
CA GLN A 141 -17.61 3.11 -21.63
C GLN A 141 -18.75 4.09 -21.30
N TYR A 142 -18.48 5.15 -20.53
CA TYR A 142 -19.49 6.13 -20.12
C TYR A 142 -19.66 7.29 -21.12
N CYS A 143 -18.64 7.61 -21.91
CA CYS A 143 -18.65 8.69 -22.91
C CYS A 143 -18.22 8.25 -24.33
N PRO A 144 -18.84 7.21 -24.93
CA PRO A 144 -18.35 6.54 -26.14
C PRO A 144 -18.39 7.41 -27.42
N SER A 145 -19.43 8.23 -27.58
CA SER A 145 -19.73 8.94 -28.83
C SER A 145 -19.03 10.30 -28.97
N LYS A 146 -18.28 10.74 -27.96
CA LYS A 146 -17.66 12.08 -27.91
C LYS A 146 -16.14 12.07 -27.82
N MET A 147 -15.52 10.90 -27.93
CA MET A 147 -14.06 10.72 -27.84
C MET A 147 -13.39 10.75 -29.21
N THR A 148 -13.36 11.91 -29.85
CA THR A 148 -12.50 12.14 -31.01
C THR A 148 -11.15 12.68 -30.53
N GLN A 149 -10.06 12.01 -30.91
CA GLN A 149 -8.67 12.46 -30.68
C GLN A 149 -8.23 12.61 -29.20
N GLY A 150 -8.81 11.85 -28.27
CA GLY A 150 -8.42 11.92 -26.86
C GLY A 150 -9.06 13.08 -26.08
N ILE A 151 -10.14 13.64 -26.63
CA ILE A 151 -10.87 14.77 -26.05
C ILE A 151 -12.31 14.32 -25.77
N VAL A 152 -12.90 14.76 -24.66
CA VAL A 152 -14.30 14.46 -24.28
C VAL A 152 -15.04 15.72 -23.83
N SER A 153 -16.35 15.78 -24.05
CA SER A 153 -17.16 16.89 -23.53
C SER A 153 -17.22 16.85 -22.00
N GLN A 154 -16.92 17.97 -21.35
CA GLN A 154 -17.02 18.12 -19.89
C GLN A 154 -18.41 17.74 -19.37
N GLN A 155 -19.47 18.10 -20.09
CA GLN A 155 -20.84 17.76 -19.71
C GLN A 155 -21.05 16.25 -19.61
N CYS A 156 -20.47 15.47 -20.53
CA CYS A 156 -20.58 14.01 -20.48
C CYS A 156 -19.95 13.43 -19.21
N LEU A 157 -18.81 13.97 -18.80
CA LEU A 157 -18.12 13.55 -17.58
C LEU A 157 -18.93 13.90 -16.34
N LEU A 158 -19.52 15.10 -16.29
CA LEU A 158 -20.36 15.52 -15.18
C LEU A 158 -21.63 14.68 -15.06
N ASP A 159 -22.29 14.37 -16.18
CA ASP A 159 -23.51 13.56 -16.21
C ASP A 159 -23.27 12.12 -15.73
N ASN A 160 -22.06 11.60 -15.93
CA ASN A 160 -21.69 10.22 -15.57
C ASN A 160 -20.77 10.14 -14.33
N LEU A 161 -20.51 11.26 -13.65
CA LEU A 161 -19.46 11.36 -12.64
C LEU A 161 -19.65 10.35 -11.50
N GLU A 162 -20.86 10.24 -10.96
CA GLU A 162 -21.15 9.34 -9.83
C GLU A 162 -20.94 7.85 -10.20
N SER A 163 -21.44 7.45 -11.37
CA SER A 163 -21.26 6.08 -11.90
C SER A 163 -19.79 5.79 -12.15
N PHE A 164 -19.07 6.74 -12.75
CA PHE A 164 -17.64 6.64 -13.03
C PHE A 164 -16.82 6.45 -11.74
N LEU A 165 -17.07 7.28 -10.71
CA LEU A 165 -16.37 7.17 -9.43
C LEU A 165 -16.68 5.88 -8.68
N THR A 166 -17.94 5.47 -8.67
CA THR A 166 -18.35 4.19 -8.07
C THR A 166 -17.62 3.02 -8.72
N GLU A 167 -17.49 3.05 -10.05
CA GLU A 167 -16.82 2.00 -10.80
C GLU A 167 -15.29 2.01 -10.60
N ILE A 168 -14.68 3.18 -10.45
CA ILE A 168 -13.28 3.32 -10.04
C ILE A 168 -13.05 2.73 -8.65
N GLN A 169 -13.90 3.07 -7.67
CA GLN A 169 -13.80 2.55 -6.31
C GLN A 169 -13.93 1.03 -6.28
N ARG A 170 -14.88 0.49 -7.06
CA ARG A 170 -15.08 -0.96 -7.21
C ARG A 170 -13.84 -1.62 -7.83
N TYR A 171 -13.33 -1.08 -8.94
CA TYR A 171 -12.15 -1.60 -9.63
C TYR A 171 -10.91 -1.57 -8.73
N THR A 172 -10.60 -0.42 -8.14
CA THR A 172 -9.44 -0.22 -7.27
C THR A 172 -9.48 -1.18 -6.09
N SER A 173 -10.63 -1.31 -5.40
CA SER A 173 -10.82 -2.25 -4.30
C SER A 173 -10.52 -3.69 -4.71
N GLN A 174 -11.11 -4.17 -5.81
CA GLN A 174 -10.90 -5.52 -6.32
C GLN A 174 -9.44 -5.74 -6.75
N LYS A 175 -8.85 -4.75 -7.42
CA LYS A 175 -7.48 -4.83 -7.90
C LYS A 175 -6.49 -4.85 -6.74
N PHE A 176 -6.68 -4.01 -5.72
CA PHE A 176 -5.84 -4.03 -4.51
C PHE A 176 -5.99 -5.33 -3.74
N GLN A 177 -7.20 -5.83 -3.55
CA GLN A 177 -7.41 -7.13 -2.92
C GLN A 177 -6.61 -8.24 -3.63
N SER A 178 -6.74 -8.32 -4.96
CA SER A 178 -6.00 -9.30 -5.76
C SER A 178 -4.48 -9.12 -5.66
N THR A 179 -3.99 -7.87 -5.78
CA THR A 179 -2.57 -7.54 -5.66
C THR A 179 -2.00 -7.91 -4.30
N LEU A 180 -2.71 -7.62 -3.21
CA LEU A 180 -2.26 -7.94 -1.86
C LEU A 180 -2.21 -9.45 -1.62
N ILE A 181 -3.16 -10.22 -2.16
CA ILE A 181 -3.12 -11.69 -2.13
C ILE A 181 -1.86 -12.19 -2.86
N GLN A 182 -1.58 -11.70 -4.07
CA GLN A 182 -0.39 -12.11 -4.83
C GLN A 182 0.92 -11.76 -4.11
N ILE A 183 0.99 -10.59 -3.49
CA ILE A 183 2.14 -10.15 -2.70
C ILE A 183 2.32 -11.07 -1.49
N ASN A 184 1.24 -11.42 -0.80
CA ASN A 184 1.26 -12.33 0.34
C ASN A 184 1.76 -13.72 -0.04
N GLU A 185 1.35 -14.23 -1.20
CA GLU A 185 1.69 -15.58 -1.66
C GLU A 185 3.10 -15.69 -2.25
N SER A 186 3.57 -14.64 -2.94
CA SER A 186 4.77 -14.74 -3.78
C SER A 186 5.92 -13.84 -3.37
N ASP A 187 5.65 -12.62 -2.90
CA ASP A 187 6.68 -11.61 -2.65
C ASP A 187 7.13 -11.60 -1.18
N LEU A 188 6.17 -11.62 -0.24
CA LEU A 188 6.48 -11.60 1.19
C LEU A 188 7.27 -12.84 1.66
N PRO A 189 6.98 -14.07 1.21
CA PRO A 189 7.81 -15.21 1.56
C PRO A 189 9.26 -15.06 1.09
N LYS A 190 9.48 -14.51 -0.11
CA LYS A 190 10.83 -14.25 -0.63
C LYS A 190 11.53 -13.15 0.18
N LEU A 191 10.82 -12.08 0.52
CA LEU A 191 11.34 -11.01 1.37
C LEU A 191 11.73 -11.54 2.75
N PHE A 192 10.88 -12.41 3.33
CA PHE A 192 11.14 -13.05 4.61
C PHE A 192 12.40 -13.91 4.56
N GLU A 193 12.55 -14.74 3.53
CA GLU A 193 13.73 -15.59 3.36
C GLU A 193 15.01 -14.77 3.17
N LYS A 194 14.96 -13.69 2.39
CA LYS A 194 16.10 -12.76 2.26
C LYS A 194 16.48 -12.13 3.60
N THR A 195 15.48 -11.66 4.34
CA THR A 195 15.68 -11.09 5.68
C THR A 195 16.28 -12.13 6.62
N ARG A 196 15.75 -13.36 6.63
CA ARG A 196 16.24 -14.50 7.41
C ARG A 196 17.71 -14.79 7.11
N ALA A 197 18.08 -14.85 5.83
CA ALA A 197 19.44 -15.12 5.38
C ALA A 197 20.41 -14.01 5.82
N GLN A 198 20.01 -12.74 5.70
CA GLN A 198 20.81 -11.60 6.16
C GLN A 198 21.07 -11.66 7.67
N ILE A 199 20.03 -11.90 8.47
CA ILE A 199 20.18 -12.04 9.93
C ILE A 199 21.07 -13.24 10.26
N ALA A 200 20.89 -14.38 9.60
CA ALA A 200 21.73 -15.55 9.81
C ALA A 200 23.22 -15.25 9.51
N GLY A 201 23.51 -14.53 8.43
CA GLY A 201 24.87 -14.10 8.10
C GLY A 201 25.49 -13.20 9.17
N ILE A 202 24.72 -12.25 9.71
CA ILE A 202 25.16 -11.40 10.82
C ILE A 202 25.45 -12.24 12.07
N LEU A 203 24.57 -13.18 12.42
CA LEU A 203 24.79 -14.05 13.58
C LEU A 203 26.05 -14.93 13.42
N VAL A 204 26.32 -15.44 12.21
CA VAL A 204 27.56 -16.18 11.91
C VAL A 204 28.78 -15.30 12.15
N HIS A 205 28.74 -14.04 11.69
CA HIS A 205 29.84 -13.10 11.90
C HIS A 205 30.10 -12.85 13.40
N PHE A 206 29.06 -12.55 14.18
CA PHE A 206 29.18 -12.32 15.63
C PHE A 206 29.64 -13.56 16.39
N ASN A 207 29.11 -14.73 16.05
CA ASN A 207 29.55 -15.98 16.67
C ASN A 207 31.04 -16.27 16.41
N ARG A 208 31.56 -15.88 15.25
CA ARG A 208 32.96 -16.13 14.89
C ARG A 208 33.94 -15.14 15.52
N HIS A 209 33.57 -13.86 15.63
CA HIS A 209 34.53 -12.79 15.95
C HIS A 209 34.27 -12.08 17.29
N THR A 210 33.11 -12.27 17.92
CA THR A 210 32.71 -11.49 19.11
C THR A 210 32.31 -12.38 20.27
N MET A 211 31.67 -13.52 20.01
CA MET A 211 31.21 -14.43 21.06
C MET A 211 32.30 -15.37 21.53
N ASP A 212 32.31 -15.67 22.83
CA ASP A 212 33.12 -16.78 23.36
C ASP A 212 32.48 -18.12 22.98
N ASN A 213 33.15 -18.81 22.05
CA ASN A 213 32.74 -20.11 21.50
C ASN A 213 32.55 -21.20 22.57
N ASN A 214 33.09 -21.02 23.78
CA ASN A 214 33.00 -22.02 24.83
C ASN A 214 31.74 -21.89 25.68
N TYR A 215 31.08 -20.72 25.67
CA TYR A 215 29.97 -20.43 26.60
C TYR A 215 28.67 -20.08 25.89
N HIS A 216 28.71 -19.29 24.81
CA HIS A 216 27.49 -18.78 24.17
C HIS A 216 27.54 -18.83 22.66
N ARG A 217 26.41 -19.21 22.07
CA ARG A 217 26.19 -19.10 20.63
C ARG A 217 24.85 -18.45 20.34
N LEU A 218 24.86 -17.52 19.40
CA LEU A 218 23.64 -16.93 18.84
C LEU A 218 23.05 -17.86 17.78
N GLU A 219 21.76 -18.15 17.90
CA GLU A 219 21.02 -18.93 16.93
C GLU A 219 19.76 -18.18 16.50
N LEU A 220 19.46 -18.27 15.21
CA LEU A 220 18.21 -17.79 14.66
C LEU A 220 17.10 -18.80 14.97
N LYS A 221 16.04 -18.33 15.63
CA LYS A 221 14.82 -19.10 15.86
C LYS A 221 13.66 -18.45 15.12
N ILE A 222 12.95 -19.25 14.32
CA ILE A 222 11.68 -18.88 13.72
C ILE A 222 10.56 -19.34 14.64
N LYS A 223 9.64 -18.44 14.99
CA LYS A 223 8.45 -18.77 15.80
C LYS A 223 7.60 -19.83 15.08
N SER A 224 7.19 -20.88 15.80
CA SER A 224 6.57 -22.09 15.22
C SER A 224 5.32 -21.80 14.40
N THR A 225 4.54 -20.78 14.78
CA THR A 225 3.35 -20.32 14.07
C THR A 225 3.64 -19.84 12.64
N HIS A 226 4.87 -19.37 12.38
CA HIS A 226 5.31 -18.87 11.07
C HIS A 226 6.10 -19.90 10.26
N LYS A 227 6.34 -21.11 10.81
CA LYS A 227 6.95 -22.21 10.05
C LYS A 227 5.97 -22.82 9.04
N THR A 228 4.67 -22.76 9.33
CA THR A 228 3.60 -23.35 8.53
C THR A 228 2.65 -22.31 7.92
N ARG A 229 2.47 -21.14 8.57
CA ARG A 229 1.65 -20.05 8.01
C ARG A 229 2.49 -19.11 7.16
N LYS A 230 2.25 -19.12 5.86
CA LYS A 230 2.78 -18.15 4.88
C LYS A 230 1.94 -16.87 4.76
N HIS A 231 0.93 -16.69 5.62
CA HIS A 231 -0.02 -15.57 5.52
C HIS A 231 0.48 -14.41 6.40
N TRP A 232 1.18 -13.47 5.77
CA TRP A 232 1.71 -12.24 6.37
C TRP A 232 0.71 -11.08 6.30
N ILE A 233 -0.20 -11.13 5.32
CA ILE A 233 -1.33 -10.23 5.20
C ILE A 233 -2.58 -11.00 5.60
N THR A 234 -3.30 -10.48 6.61
CA THR A 234 -4.57 -11.05 7.07
C THR A 234 -5.75 -10.42 6.30
N PRO A 235 -6.92 -11.08 6.25
CA PRO A 235 -8.12 -10.49 5.65
C PRO A 235 -8.45 -9.11 6.23
N ASP A 236 -8.33 -8.94 7.55
CA ASP A 236 -8.58 -7.65 8.21
C ASP A 236 -7.60 -6.56 7.74
N MET A 237 -6.32 -6.91 7.51
CA MET A 237 -5.35 -5.97 6.96
C MET A 237 -5.70 -5.54 5.54
N ILE A 238 -6.25 -6.43 4.72
CA ILE A 238 -6.73 -6.12 3.37
C ILE A 238 -7.94 -5.19 3.46
N GLN A 239 -8.88 -5.48 4.35
CA GLN A 239 -10.07 -4.66 4.51
C GLN A 239 -9.73 -3.25 5.02
N ASP A 240 -8.86 -3.14 6.02
CA ASP A 240 -8.35 -1.86 6.52
C ASP A 240 -7.67 -1.04 5.42
N PHE A 241 -6.89 -1.72 4.58
CA PHE A 241 -6.20 -1.10 3.45
C PHE A 241 -7.20 -0.52 2.44
N ILE A 242 -8.19 -1.31 2.03
CA ILE A 242 -9.25 -0.88 1.12
C ILE A 242 -10.08 0.26 1.73
N ASN A 243 -10.43 0.16 3.01
CA ASN A 243 -11.18 1.21 3.72
C ASN A 243 -10.40 2.52 3.80
N THR A 244 -9.07 2.45 3.95
CA THR A 244 -8.22 3.64 3.99
C THR A 244 -8.20 4.35 2.63
N ILE A 245 -8.23 3.60 1.53
CA ILE A 245 -8.21 4.14 0.16
C ILE A 245 -9.58 4.68 -0.24
N ASN A 246 -10.66 4.00 0.16
CA ASN A 246 -12.02 4.38 -0.19
C ASN A 246 -12.60 5.42 0.77
N HIS A 247 -11.83 5.91 1.74
CA HIS A 247 -12.34 6.94 2.64
C HIS A 247 -12.57 8.20 1.80
N LYS A 248 -13.84 8.49 1.51
CA LYS A 248 -14.24 9.74 0.88
C LYS A 248 -13.83 10.89 1.79
N ASP A 249 -12.81 11.62 1.41
CA ASP A 249 -12.63 12.96 1.93
C ASP A 249 -13.73 13.83 1.34
N ASN A 250 -14.31 14.73 2.15
CA ASN A 250 -15.38 15.64 1.70
C ASN A 250 -14.93 16.53 0.51
N GLU A 251 -13.64 16.52 0.18
CA GLU A 251 -13.00 17.28 -0.89
C GLU A 251 -12.84 16.49 -2.20
N GLU A 252 -13.15 15.19 -2.26
CA GLU A 252 -12.95 14.37 -3.48
C GLU A 252 -13.69 14.94 -4.70
N GLU A 253 -14.97 15.30 -4.53
CA GLU A 253 -15.76 15.87 -5.63
C GLU A 253 -15.20 17.24 -6.08
N THR A 254 -14.72 18.04 -5.12
CA THR A 254 -14.06 19.32 -5.39
C THR A 254 -12.75 19.12 -6.16
N ASN A 255 -11.94 18.14 -5.77
CA ASN A 255 -10.69 17.78 -6.44
C ASN A 255 -10.93 17.30 -7.87
N ILE A 256 -11.95 16.48 -8.10
CA ILE A 256 -12.27 16.00 -9.45
C ILE A 256 -12.77 17.14 -10.35
N ARG A 257 -13.64 18.02 -9.84
CA ARG A 257 -14.07 19.23 -10.58
C ARG A 257 -12.89 20.14 -10.89
N HIS A 258 -11.93 20.26 -9.98
CA HIS A 258 -10.68 20.97 -10.22
C HIS A 258 -9.82 20.32 -11.31
N PHE A 259 -9.71 18.98 -11.33
CA PHE A 259 -8.99 18.26 -12.38
C PHE A 259 -9.65 18.40 -13.75
N LEU A 260 -10.98 18.42 -13.82
CA LEU A 260 -11.71 18.70 -15.06
C LEU A 260 -11.33 20.08 -15.62
N LYS A 261 -11.34 21.12 -14.77
CA LYS A 261 -10.96 22.47 -15.15
C LYS A 261 -9.49 22.60 -15.57
N LEU A 262 -8.60 21.84 -14.93
CA LEU A 262 -7.19 21.81 -15.32
C LEU A 262 -6.97 21.08 -16.65
N SER A 263 -7.90 20.24 -17.07
CA SER A 263 -7.79 19.43 -18.29
C SER A 263 -8.55 20.00 -19.49
N THR A 264 -9.19 21.16 -19.31
CA THR A 264 -9.75 22.00 -20.40
C THR A 264 -8.65 22.81 -21.09
#